data_AF-A0A8D8FEH6-F1
#
_entry.id   AF-A0A8D8FEH6-F1
#
_cell.length_a   1.000
_cell.length_b   1.000
_cell.length_c   1.000
_cell.angle_alpha   90.00
_cell.angle_beta   90.00
_cell.angle_gamma   90.00
#
_symmetry.space_group_name_H-M   'P 1'
#
loop_
_entity.id
_entity.type
_entity.pdbx_description
1 polymer ?
#
loop_
_entity_poly.entity_id
_entity_poly.type
_entity_poly.pdbx_seq_one_letter_code
_entity_poly.pdbx_strand_id
1 'polypeptide(L)'
;MQQRIAVYDDLLRALQVMGTIDDKTPKNRVLYAMWLLETKQLCLGFDLQQECSFVNITEVLLQVFENDIEIYWMAKGFHVLSEEIREEMGMLLDLTETILEKEDNGIYIHLKQCDILPGLPLAKWYSSFFSGVLSELALIRIWDKICGRSNKIVIFVFIEIMRTLRRRVLRCMDLKSLLECIDSIKDEQETADMIVNKAIELWQQNKGHKEYNIPKQLN
;
A
#
# COMPACT_ATOMS: atom_id res chain seq x y z
N MET A 1 21.63 -18.11 1.07
CA MET A 1 21.95 -16.91 0.26
C MET A 1 22.28 -17.28 -1.19
N GLN A 2 23.19 -18.23 -1.44
CA GLN A 2 23.57 -18.67 -2.79
C GLN A 2 22.39 -19.09 -3.69
N GLN A 3 21.42 -19.85 -3.16
CA GLN A 3 20.23 -20.24 -3.93
C GLN A 3 19.36 -19.04 -4.36
N ARG A 4 19.25 -18.01 -3.50
CA ARG A 4 18.48 -16.79 -3.80
C ARG A 4 19.11 -15.97 -4.92
N ILE A 5 20.45 -15.94 -4.95
CA ILE A 5 21.25 -15.29 -5.98
C ILE A 5 21.07 -16.03 -7.32
N ALA A 6 21.24 -17.35 -7.32
CA ALA A 6 21.09 -18.15 -8.53
C ALA A 6 19.71 -17.99 -9.17
N VAL A 7 18.63 -18.05 -8.38
CA VAL A 7 17.26 -17.84 -8.89
C VAL A 7 17.09 -16.44 -9.48
N TYR A 8 17.62 -15.41 -8.81
CA TYR A 8 17.56 -14.04 -9.32
C TYR A 8 18.28 -13.91 -10.66
N ASP A 9 19.51 -14.40 -10.75
CA ASP A 9 20.34 -14.31 -11.96
C ASP A 9 19.73 -15.11 -13.13
N ASP A 10 19.17 -16.29 -12.85
CA ASP A 10 18.53 -17.13 -13.86
C ASP A 10 17.27 -16.48 -14.43
N LEU A 11 16.42 -15.90 -13.57
CA LEU A 11 15.21 -15.17 -14.00
C LEU A 11 15.57 -13.92 -14.81
N LEU A 12 16.54 -13.14 -14.35
CA LEU A 12 16.99 -11.94 -15.06
C LEU A 12 17.54 -12.27 -16.44
N ARG A 13 18.40 -13.30 -16.52
CA ARG A 13 18.96 -13.77 -17.80
C ARG A 13 17.87 -14.27 -18.74
N ALA A 14 16.89 -15.02 -18.23
CA ALA A 14 15.79 -15.53 -19.04
C ALA A 14 15.00 -14.38 -19.68
N LEU A 15 14.68 -13.33 -18.93
CA LEU A 15 13.97 -12.16 -19.46
C LEU A 15 14.76 -11.39 -20.53
N GLN A 16 16.08 -11.26 -20.35
CA GLN A 16 16.96 -10.65 -21.35
C GLN A 16 16.98 -11.46 -22.64
N VAL A 17 17.09 -12.79 -22.54
CA VAL A 17 17.08 -13.69 -23.70
C VAL A 17 15.73 -13.68 -24.42
N MET A 18 14.63 -13.55 -23.68
CA MET A 18 13.28 -13.43 -24.23
C MET A 18 13.02 -12.07 -24.91
N GLY A 19 13.89 -11.07 -24.72
CA GLY A 19 13.69 -9.71 -25.21
C GLY A 19 12.53 -8.98 -24.53
N THR A 20 12.10 -9.46 -23.35
CA THR A 20 10.99 -8.87 -22.57
C THR A 20 11.40 -7.57 -21.88
N ILE A 21 12.69 -7.43 -21.56
CA ILE A 21 13.28 -6.26 -20.90
C ILE A 21 14.47 -5.76 -21.71
N ASP A 22 14.77 -4.47 -21.59
CA ASP A 22 15.94 -3.81 -22.16
C ASP A 22 16.67 -2.97 -21.10
N ASP A 23 17.80 -2.36 -21.49
CA ASP A 23 18.60 -1.51 -20.60
C ASP A 23 17.87 -0.22 -20.15
N LYS A 24 16.73 0.11 -20.77
CA LYS A 24 15.91 1.29 -20.44
C LYS A 24 14.76 0.94 -19.51
N THR A 25 14.50 -0.34 -19.28
CA THR A 25 13.38 -0.81 -18.48
C THR A 25 13.64 -0.47 -17.01
N PRO A 26 12.74 0.27 -16.34
CA PRO A 26 12.91 0.62 -14.94
C PRO A 26 13.02 -0.62 -14.05
N LYS A 27 13.85 -0.54 -13.01
CA LYS A 27 14.23 -1.71 -12.21
C LYS A 27 13.05 -2.35 -11.47
N ASN A 28 12.12 -1.54 -10.96
CA ASN A 28 10.87 -2.02 -10.37
C ASN A 28 10.05 -2.85 -11.38
N ARG A 29 10.05 -2.48 -12.67
CA ARG A 29 9.39 -3.23 -13.75
C ARG A 29 10.14 -4.52 -14.11
N VAL A 30 11.47 -4.50 -14.10
CA VAL A 30 12.29 -5.71 -14.27
C VAL A 30 11.96 -6.74 -13.19
N LEU A 31 11.95 -6.32 -11.92
CA LEU A 31 11.63 -7.19 -10.80
C LEU A 31 10.20 -7.72 -10.87
N TYR A 32 9.25 -6.92 -11.34
CA TYR A 32 7.88 -7.38 -11.59
C TYR A 32 7.80 -8.42 -12.71
N ALA A 33 8.52 -8.21 -13.83
CA ALA A 33 8.61 -9.20 -14.90
C ALA A 33 9.25 -10.52 -14.42
N MET A 34 10.24 -10.45 -13.53
CA MET A 34 10.85 -11.64 -12.91
C MET A 34 9.83 -12.41 -12.09
N TRP A 35 9.01 -11.71 -11.30
CA TRP A 35 7.95 -12.34 -10.51
C TRP A 35 6.87 -12.99 -11.40
N LEU A 36 6.46 -12.33 -12.49
CA LEU A 36 5.52 -12.90 -13.45
C LEU A 36 6.08 -14.15 -14.14
N LEU A 37 7.36 -14.15 -14.47
CA LEU A 37 8.03 -15.32 -15.06
C LEU A 37 8.08 -16.48 -14.06
N GLU A 38 8.46 -16.21 -12.82
CA GLU A 38 8.54 -17.23 -11.76
C GLU A 38 7.16 -17.86 -11.46
N THR A 39 6.10 -17.04 -11.46
CA THR A 39 4.72 -17.48 -11.21
C THR A 39 4.02 -18.01 -12.45
N LYS A 40 4.69 -18.06 -13.61
CA LYS A 40 4.15 -18.48 -14.91
C LYS A 40 2.95 -17.64 -15.39
N GLN A 41 2.90 -16.39 -14.95
CA GLN A 41 1.89 -15.41 -15.35
C GLN A 41 2.36 -14.49 -16.49
N LEU A 42 3.63 -14.61 -16.90
CA LEU A 42 4.17 -13.85 -18.02
C LEU A 42 3.65 -14.42 -19.35
N CYS A 43 2.71 -13.70 -19.96
CA CYS A 43 2.15 -14.01 -21.29
C CYS A 43 2.78 -13.13 -22.38
N LEU A 44 2.80 -13.63 -23.63
CA LEU A 44 3.22 -12.84 -24.79
C LEU A 44 2.30 -11.62 -24.95
N GLY A 45 2.88 -10.42 -25.03
CA GLY A 45 2.13 -9.16 -25.15
C GLY A 45 1.60 -8.61 -23.82
N PHE A 46 2.06 -9.12 -22.67
CA PHE A 46 1.74 -8.55 -21.37
C PHE A 46 2.28 -7.11 -21.27
N ASP A 47 1.42 -6.17 -20.88
CA ASP A 47 1.79 -4.77 -20.71
C ASP A 47 2.52 -4.56 -19.39
N LEU A 48 3.86 -4.55 -19.44
CA LEU A 48 4.69 -4.26 -18.27
C LEU A 48 4.48 -2.85 -17.72
N GLN A 49 3.84 -1.94 -18.46
CA GLN A 49 3.54 -0.58 -18.00
C GLN A 49 2.27 -0.50 -17.14
N GLN A 50 1.49 -1.58 -17.05
CA GLN A 50 0.29 -1.60 -16.21
C GLN A 50 0.63 -1.30 -14.75
N GLU A 51 -0.07 -0.33 -14.15
CA GLU A 51 0.07 0.01 -12.74
C GLU A 51 -0.40 -1.15 -11.84
N CYS A 52 0.45 -1.58 -10.91
CA CYS A 52 0.10 -2.61 -9.95
C CYS A 52 0.80 -2.37 -8.60
N SER A 53 0.23 -2.94 -7.52
CA SER A 53 0.78 -2.77 -6.17
C SER A 53 2.22 -3.27 -6.05
N PHE A 54 2.58 -4.34 -6.78
CA PHE A 54 3.95 -4.88 -6.80
C PHE A 54 4.96 -3.82 -7.23
N VAL A 55 4.71 -3.13 -8.34
CA VAL A 55 5.63 -2.11 -8.88
C VAL A 55 5.79 -0.96 -7.91
N ASN A 56 4.68 -0.47 -7.35
CA ASN A 56 4.68 0.66 -6.41
C ASN A 56 5.43 0.32 -5.12
N ILE A 57 5.23 -0.90 -4.59
CA ILE A 57 5.96 -1.36 -3.41
C ILE A 57 7.46 -1.50 -3.72
N THR A 58 7.78 -2.07 -4.88
CA THR A 58 9.17 -2.28 -5.29
C THR A 58 9.91 -0.96 -5.50
N GLU A 59 9.23 0.07 -6.01
CA GLU A 59 9.80 1.41 -6.14
C GLU A 59 10.24 1.98 -4.80
N VAL A 60 9.40 1.89 -3.77
CA VAL A 60 9.75 2.31 -2.40
C VAL A 60 10.93 1.48 -1.87
N LEU A 61 10.93 0.16 -2.06
CA LEU A 61 12.03 -0.70 -1.62
C LEU A 61 13.37 -0.32 -2.28
N LEU A 62 13.36 0.03 -3.57
CA LEU A 62 14.54 0.46 -4.31
C LEU A 62 15.10 1.80 -3.86
N GLN A 63 14.26 2.66 -3.27
CA GLN A 63 14.71 3.94 -2.72
C GLN A 63 15.31 3.78 -1.30
N VAL A 64 14.88 2.77 -0.55
CA VAL A 64 15.27 2.57 0.85
C VAL A 64 16.44 1.59 1.00
N PHE A 65 16.50 0.56 0.14
CA PHE A 65 17.49 -0.51 0.22
C PHE A 65 18.36 -0.56 -1.02
N GLU A 66 19.60 -1.04 -0.88
CA GLU A 66 20.58 -1.08 -1.97
C GLU A 66 20.70 -2.45 -2.66
N ASN A 67 20.32 -3.53 -1.97
CA ASN A 67 20.54 -4.90 -2.48
C ASN A 67 19.33 -5.41 -3.28
N ASP A 68 19.46 -5.40 -4.60
CA ASP A 68 18.41 -5.83 -5.55
C ASP A 68 17.86 -7.23 -5.29
N ILE A 69 18.74 -8.15 -4.90
CA ILE A 69 18.35 -9.54 -4.65
C ILE A 69 17.42 -9.54 -3.42
N GLU A 70 17.82 -8.88 -2.33
CA GLU A 70 16.98 -8.75 -1.13
C GLU A 70 15.68 -8.02 -1.43
N ILE A 71 15.73 -6.96 -2.23
CA ILE A 71 14.55 -6.18 -2.66
C ILE A 71 13.57 -7.06 -3.43
N TYR A 72 14.05 -7.91 -4.35
CA TYR A 72 13.19 -8.86 -5.05
C TYR A 72 12.47 -9.80 -4.08
N TRP A 73 13.19 -10.37 -3.11
CA TRP A 73 12.59 -11.25 -2.11
C TRP A 73 11.62 -10.53 -1.17
N MET A 74 11.91 -9.28 -0.79
CA MET A 74 11.00 -8.44 -0.02
C MET A 74 9.73 -8.12 -0.82
N ALA A 75 9.87 -7.68 -2.07
CA ALA A 75 8.75 -7.35 -2.95
C ALA A 75 7.80 -8.55 -3.13
N LYS A 76 8.34 -9.77 -3.28
CA LYS A 76 7.56 -11.01 -3.29
C LYS A 76 6.76 -11.21 -2.00
N GLY A 77 7.41 -11.03 -0.85
CA GLY A 77 6.76 -11.14 0.46
C GLY A 77 5.62 -10.13 0.61
N PHE A 78 5.86 -8.87 0.27
CA PHE A 78 4.84 -7.83 0.29
C PHE A 78 3.72 -8.07 -0.70
N HIS A 79 4.00 -8.66 -1.86
CA HIS A 79 2.97 -8.99 -2.82
C HIS A 79 1.98 -10.02 -2.27
N VAL A 80 2.45 -11.04 -1.55
CA VAL A 80 1.56 -11.98 -0.85
C VAL A 80 0.66 -11.25 0.15
N LEU A 81 1.23 -10.33 0.94
CA LEU A 81 0.45 -9.51 1.89
C LEU A 81 -0.54 -8.57 1.17
N SER A 82 -0.17 -8.07 -0.02
CA SER A 82 -1.01 -7.22 -0.87
C SER A 82 -2.24 -7.99 -1.36
N GLU A 83 -2.07 -9.25 -1.76
CA GLU A 83 -3.18 -10.13 -2.15
C GLU A 83 -4.06 -10.48 -0.95
N GLU A 84 -3.49 -10.78 0.23
CA GLU A 84 -4.26 -10.97 1.47
C GLU A 84 -5.16 -9.75 1.79
N ILE A 85 -4.63 -8.53 1.65
CA ILE A 85 -5.42 -7.29 1.80
C ILE A 85 -6.54 -7.21 0.78
N ARG A 86 -6.31 -7.60 -0.47
CA ARG A 86 -7.32 -7.57 -1.54
C ARG A 86 -8.45 -8.56 -1.26
N GLU A 87 -8.13 -9.75 -0.74
CA GLU A 87 -9.13 -10.74 -0.32
C GLU A 87 -9.99 -10.22 0.84
N GLU A 88 -9.40 -9.50 1.79
CA GLU A 88 -10.10 -8.92 2.94
C GLU A 88 -10.75 -7.54 2.65
N MET A 89 -10.67 -7.03 1.42
CA MET A 89 -10.98 -5.63 1.10
C MET A 89 -12.38 -5.20 1.55
N GLY A 90 -13.41 -6.03 1.30
CA GLY A 90 -14.79 -5.69 1.69
C GLY A 90 -14.90 -5.41 3.20
N MET A 91 -14.31 -6.28 4.03
CA MET A 91 -14.27 -6.10 5.47
C MET A 91 -13.49 -4.85 5.88
N LEU A 92 -12.37 -4.57 5.21
CA LEU A 92 -11.54 -3.39 5.51
C LEU A 92 -12.30 -2.10 5.23
N LEU A 93 -13.07 -2.03 4.14
CA LEU A 93 -13.89 -0.86 3.81
C LEU A 93 -14.97 -0.60 4.86
N ASP A 94 -15.70 -1.64 5.28
CA ASP A 94 -16.74 -1.53 6.31
C ASP A 94 -16.15 -1.06 7.66
N LEU A 95 -15.00 -1.62 8.03
CA LEU A 95 -14.27 -1.19 9.23
C LEU A 95 -13.74 0.23 9.12
N THR A 96 -13.30 0.66 7.93
CA THR A 96 -12.85 2.04 7.70
C THR A 96 -13.96 3.03 7.97
N GLU A 97 -15.17 2.82 7.46
CA GLU A 97 -16.30 3.70 7.74
C GLU A 97 -16.64 3.72 9.24
N THR A 98 -16.73 2.54 9.86
CA THR A 98 -17.05 2.41 11.29
C THR A 98 -16.04 3.14 12.18
N ILE A 99 -14.75 2.97 11.89
CA ILE A 99 -13.68 3.62 12.67
C ILE A 99 -13.66 5.12 12.38
N LEU A 100 -13.89 5.55 11.14
CA LEU A 100 -13.94 6.98 10.80
C LEU A 100 -15.09 7.69 11.51
N GLU A 101 -16.28 7.08 11.55
CA GLU A 101 -17.43 7.62 12.28
C GLU A 101 -17.14 7.76 13.77
N LYS A 102 -16.47 6.76 14.36
CA LYS A 102 -16.10 6.75 15.78
C LYS A 102 -15.01 7.78 16.12
N GLU A 103 -13.94 7.84 15.33
CA GLU A 103 -12.78 8.69 15.59
C GLU A 103 -13.03 10.15 15.20
N ASP A 104 -13.78 10.38 14.13
CA ASP A 104 -14.13 11.72 13.66
C ASP A 104 -15.43 11.75 12.83
N ASN A 105 -16.56 11.73 13.54
CA ASN A 105 -17.89 11.83 12.95
C ASN A 105 -18.08 13.08 12.05
N GLY A 106 -17.36 14.17 12.31
CA GLY A 106 -17.46 15.38 11.50
C GLY A 106 -16.92 15.18 10.09
N ILE A 107 -15.79 14.47 9.95
CA ILE A 107 -15.25 14.10 8.63
C ILE A 107 -16.16 13.06 7.97
N TYR A 108 -16.59 12.04 8.73
CA TYR A 108 -17.46 11.00 8.21
C TYR A 108 -18.72 11.56 7.55
N ILE A 109 -19.47 12.41 8.28
CA ILE A 109 -20.68 13.06 7.76
C ILE A 109 -20.38 13.90 6.53
N HIS A 110 -19.30 14.69 6.55
CA HIS A 110 -18.92 15.54 5.42
C HIS A 110 -18.63 14.73 4.15
N LEU A 111 -17.79 13.70 4.25
CA LEU A 111 -17.44 12.86 3.10
C LEU A 111 -18.65 12.08 2.56
N LYS A 112 -19.57 11.69 3.46
CA LYS A 112 -20.83 11.03 3.08
C LYS A 112 -21.80 11.98 2.39
N GLN A 113 -21.92 13.22 2.87
CA GLN A 113 -22.78 14.25 2.27
C GLN A 113 -22.29 14.67 0.88
N CYS A 114 -20.97 14.69 0.67
CA CYS A 114 -20.36 14.97 -0.63
C CYS A 114 -20.24 13.75 -1.55
N ASP A 115 -20.70 12.57 -1.12
CA ASP A 115 -20.59 11.29 -1.86
C ASP A 115 -19.15 10.95 -2.30
N ILE A 116 -18.17 11.28 -1.46
CA ILE A 116 -16.73 11.12 -1.78
C ILE A 116 -16.23 9.71 -1.39
N LEU A 117 -16.76 9.14 -0.30
CA LEU A 117 -16.30 7.86 0.25
C LEU A 117 -16.24 6.73 -0.79
N PRO A 118 -17.28 6.49 -1.63
CA PRO A 118 -17.25 5.40 -2.59
C PRO A 118 -16.22 5.60 -3.72
N GLY A 119 -15.84 6.85 -3.98
CA GLY A 119 -14.88 7.20 -5.03
C GLY A 119 -13.42 7.14 -4.58
N LEU A 120 -13.15 6.96 -3.29
CA LEU A 120 -11.78 6.90 -2.78
C LEU A 120 -11.06 5.63 -3.27
N PRO A 121 -9.81 5.74 -3.73
CA PRO A 121 -9.03 4.61 -4.21
C PRO A 121 -8.43 3.79 -3.04
N LEU A 122 -9.24 3.49 -2.01
CA LEU A 122 -8.82 2.76 -0.82
C LEU A 122 -8.24 1.40 -1.15
N ALA A 123 -8.82 0.69 -2.13
CA ALA A 123 -8.28 -0.59 -2.58
C ALA A 123 -6.86 -0.48 -3.14
N LYS A 124 -6.57 0.59 -3.89
CA LYS A 124 -5.22 0.88 -4.39
C LYS A 124 -4.29 1.19 -3.22
N TRP A 125 -4.67 2.11 -2.33
CA TRP A 125 -3.83 2.53 -1.21
C TRP A 125 -3.54 1.40 -0.23
N TYR A 126 -4.53 0.57 0.10
CA TYR A 126 -4.33 -0.52 1.07
C TYR A 126 -3.48 -1.63 0.46
N SER A 127 -3.72 -2.00 -0.80
CA SER A 127 -2.92 -3.04 -1.46
C SER A 127 -1.50 -2.58 -1.81
N SER A 128 -1.26 -1.29 -2.03
CA SER A 128 0.10 -0.73 -2.19
C SER A 128 0.72 -0.26 -0.86
N PHE A 129 0.05 -0.47 0.26
CA PHE A 129 0.47 -0.03 1.59
C PHE A 129 0.87 1.46 1.62
N PHE A 130 0.07 2.30 0.96
CA PHE A 130 0.27 3.74 0.80
C PHE A 130 1.55 4.15 0.06
N SER A 131 2.19 3.22 -0.66
CA SER A 131 3.21 3.57 -1.66
C SER A 131 2.62 4.57 -2.66
N GLY A 132 3.38 5.64 -2.92
CA GLY A 132 2.94 6.75 -3.76
C GLY A 132 1.86 7.61 -3.12
N VAL A 133 1.71 7.62 -1.79
CA VAL A 133 0.85 8.54 -1.03
C VAL A 133 1.64 9.21 0.09
N LEU A 134 2.36 8.41 0.88
CA LEU A 134 3.27 8.89 1.92
C LEU A 134 4.72 8.72 1.44
N SER A 135 5.63 9.49 2.03
CA SER A 135 7.05 9.37 1.74
C SER A 135 7.62 8.01 2.16
N GLU A 136 8.62 7.57 1.42
CA GLU A 136 9.22 6.24 1.50
C GLU A 136 9.77 5.95 2.90
N LEU A 137 10.48 6.92 3.51
CA LEU A 137 11.05 6.78 4.85
C LEU A 137 9.97 6.66 5.94
N ALA A 138 8.86 7.37 5.79
CA ALA A 138 7.75 7.27 6.74
C ALA A 138 7.06 5.90 6.62
N LEU A 139 6.87 5.42 5.38
CA LEU A 139 6.21 4.15 5.09
C LEU A 139 6.88 2.93 5.71
N ILE A 140 8.21 2.89 5.79
CA ILE A 140 8.95 1.75 6.34
C ILE A 140 8.49 1.39 7.77
N ARG A 141 8.09 2.39 8.57
CA ARG A 141 7.59 2.17 9.94
C ARG A 141 6.19 1.52 9.97
N ILE A 142 5.35 1.83 8.97
CA ILE A 142 4.07 1.12 8.77
C ILE A 142 4.33 -0.29 8.26
N TRP A 143 5.25 -0.44 7.31
CA TRP A 143 5.59 -1.72 6.70
C TRP A 143 6.19 -2.70 7.70
N ASP A 144 6.94 -2.24 8.69
CA ASP A 144 7.36 -3.06 9.85
C ASP A 144 6.17 -3.73 10.55
N LYS A 145 5.05 -3.00 10.74
CA LYS A 145 3.84 -3.56 11.38
C LYS A 145 3.13 -4.55 10.46
N ILE A 146 3.12 -4.29 9.16
CA ILE A 146 2.54 -5.18 8.15
C ILE A 146 3.33 -6.49 8.08
N CYS A 147 4.66 -6.43 8.08
CA CYS A 147 5.53 -7.61 8.22
C CYS A 147 5.24 -8.38 9.52
N GLY A 148 4.91 -7.67 10.60
CA GLY A 148 4.38 -8.22 11.85
C GLY A 148 2.93 -8.73 11.79
N ARG A 149 2.37 -8.98 10.59
CA ARG A 149 1.01 -9.46 10.33
C ARG A 149 -0.11 -8.55 10.81
N SER A 150 0.16 -7.25 10.90
CA SER A 150 -0.81 -6.24 11.34
C SER A 150 -1.47 -5.52 10.16
N ASN A 151 -2.05 -6.28 9.23
CA ASN A 151 -2.59 -5.80 7.96
C ASN A 151 -3.63 -4.67 8.14
N LYS A 152 -4.44 -4.71 9.21
CA LYS A 152 -5.45 -3.69 9.53
C LYS A 152 -4.88 -2.29 9.84
N ILE A 153 -3.56 -2.15 10.02
CA ILE A 153 -2.93 -0.84 10.23
C ILE A 153 -3.23 0.15 9.08
N VAL A 154 -3.46 -0.36 7.86
CA VAL A 154 -3.79 0.47 6.69
C VAL A 154 -5.04 1.34 6.91
N ILE A 155 -6.01 0.84 7.69
CA ILE A 155 -7.21 1.61 8.03
C ILE A 155 -6.81 2.82 8.87
N PHE A 156 -6.05 2.60 9.94
CA PHE A 156 -5.62 3.66 10.86
C PHE A 156 -4.74 4.70 10.19
N VAL A 157 -3.93 4.30 9.19
CA VAL A 157 -3.18 5.26 8.36
C VAL A 157 -4.14 6.17 7.60
N PHE A 158 -5.16 5.61 6.94
CA PHE A 158 -6.17 6.43 6.24
C PHE A 158 -6.91 7.39 7.20
N ILE A 159 -7.33 6.90 8.37
CA ILE A 159 -8.01 7.72 9.39
C ILE A 159 -7.11 8.90 9.80
N GLU A 160 -5.82 8.66 10.03
CA GLU A 160 -4.90 9.72 10.44
C GLU A 160 -4.54 10.69 9.31
N ILE A 161 -4.53 10.25 8.04
CA ILE A 161 -4.47 11.16 6.89
C ILE A 161 -5.66 12.12 6.95
N MET A 162 -6.88 11.58 7.09
CA MET A 162 -8.11 12.39 7.15
C MET A 162 -8.10 13.37 8.33
N ARG A 163 -7.73 12.89 9.53
CA ARG A 163 -7.69 13.70 10.75
C ARG A 163 -6.60 14.77 10.72
N THR A 164 -5.42 14.44 10.20
CA THR A 164 -4.32 15.40 10.06
C THR A 164 -4.69 16.51 9.08
N LEU A 165 -5.36 16.16 7.98
CA LEU A 165 -5.82 17.12 6.97
C LEU A 165 -7.21 17.68 7.26
N ARG A 166 -7.80 17.43 8.44
CA ARG A 166 -9.22 17.71 8.76
C ARG A 166 -9.73 19.04 8.22
N ARG A 167 -9.02 20.15 8.50
CA ARG A 167 -9.45 21.50 8.07
C ARG A 167 -9.52 21.65 6.55
N ARG A 168 -8.65 20.96 5.81
CA ARG A 168 -8.62 20.96 4.34
C ARG A 168 -9.67 19.99 3.80
N VAL A 169 -9.78 18.79 4.37
CA VAL A 169 -10.80 17.78 4.02
C VAL A 169 -12.21 18.35 4.12
N LEU A 170 -12.55 19.06 5.20
CA LEU A 170 -13.86 19.69 5.38
C LEU A 170 -14.16 20.84 4.41
N ARG A 171 -13.18 21.27 3.60
CA ARG A 171 -13.37 22.25 2.52
C ARG A 171 -13.45 21.60 1.14
N CYS A 172 -13.06 20.34 1.01
CA CYS A 172 -13.16 19.59 -0.23
C CYS A 172 -14.62 19.23 -0.48
N MET A 173 -15.17 19.62 -1.62
CA MET A 173 -16.57 19.38 -1.98
C MET A 173 -16.74 18.23 -2.97
N ASP A 174 -15.63 17.70 -3.49
CA ASP A 174 -15.60 16.62 -4.46
C ASP A 174 -14.36 15.74 -4.26
N LEU A 175 -14.37 14.57 -4.91
CA LEU A 175 -13.27 13.60 -4.83
C LEU A 175 -11.94 14.19 -5.33
N LYS A 176 -11.96 14.99 -6.40
CA LYS A 176 -10.74 15.52 -7.02
C LYS A 176 -9.98 16.44 -6.06
N SER A 177 -10.68 17.40 -5.46
CA SER A 177 -10.12 18.33 -4.48
C SER A 177 -9.60 17.62 -3.23
N LEU A 178 -10.22 16.50 -2.83
CA LEU A 178 -9.71 15.67 -1.74
C LEU A 178 -8.42 14.92 -2.14
N LEU A 179 -8.36 14.34 -3.33
CA LEU A 179 -7.16 13.65 -3.81
C LEU A 179 -5.97 14.60 -3.96
N GLU A 180 -6.19 15.79 -4.53
CA GLU A 180 -5.18 16.86 -4.59
C GLU A 180 -4.73 17.29 -3.18
N CYS A 181 -5.65 17.30 -2.22
CA CYS A 181 -5.33 17.60 -0.83
C CYS A 181 -4.43 16.53 -0.18
N ILE A 182 -4.64 15.26 -0.50
CA ILE A 182 -3.85 14.14 0.01
C ILE A 182 -2.49 14.09 -0.69
N ASP A 183 -2.44 14.35 -1.99
CA ASP A 183 -1.19 14.32 -2.77
C ASP A 183 -0.15 15.32 -2.27
N SER A 184 -0.57 16.45 -1.68
CA SER A 184 0.37 17.42 -1.10
C SER A 184 1.16 16.87 0.10
N ILE A 185 0.77 15.73 0.69
CA ILE A 185 1.52 15.12 1.81
C ILE A 185 2.91 14.65 1.34
N LYS A 186 3.06 14.26 0.07
CA LYS A 186 4.33 13.76 -0.48
C LYS A 186 5.46 14.79 -0.37
N ASP A 187 5.12 16.06 -0.50
CA ASP A 187 6.07 17.16 -0.45
C ASP A 187 6.38 17.60 1.00
N GLU A 188 5.67 17.04 2.00
CA GLU A 188 5.75 17.43 3.41
C GLU A 188 6.18 16.25 4.30
N GLN A 189 7.48 15.96 4.33
CA GLN A 189 8.05 14.85 5.11
C GLN A 189 7.61 14.86 6.58
N GLU A 190 7.60 16.02 7.23
CA GLU A 190 7.17 16.16 8.64
C GLU A 190 5.71 15.76 8.84
N THR A 191 4.83 16.11 7.88
CA THR A 191 3.41 15.75 7.90
C THR A 191 3.24 14.24 7.72
N ALA A 192 3.96 13.63 6.76
CA ALA A 192 3.97 12.18 6.57
C ALA A 192 4.45 11.45 7.84
N ASP A 193 5.51 11.94 8.48
CA ASP A 193 6.06 11.34 9.69
C ASP A 193 5.11 11.43 10.89
N MET A 194 4.43 12.56 11.05
CA MET A 194 3.39 12.76 12.07
C MET A 194 2.20 11.83 11.85
N ILE A 195 1.71 11.70 10.60
CA ILE A 195 0.60 10.79 10.25
C ILE A 195 0.95 9.36 10.65
N VAL A 196 2.14 8.88 10.28
CA VAL A 196 2.57 7.51 10.58
C VAL A 196 2.66 7.26 12.09
N ASN A 197 3.23 8.20 12.85
CA ASN A 197 3.32 8.06 14.32
C ASN A 197 1.93 7.96 14.96
N LYS A 198 1.03 8.89 14.62
CA LYS A 198 -0.34 8.88 15.14
C LYS A 198 -1.11 7.65 14.70
N ALA A 199 -0.87 7.15 13.49
CA ALA A 199 -1.55 5.95 12.99
C ALA A 199 -1.15 4.71 13.79
N ILE A 200 0.14 4.59 14.12
CA ILE A 200 0.65 3.51 14.98
C ILE A 200 0.07 3.63 16.39
N GLU A 201 0.04 4.83 16.97
CA GLU A 201 -0.56 5.07 18.29
C GLU A 201 -2.05 4.73 18.32
N LEU A 202 -2.81 5.21 17.33
CA LEU A 202 -4.23 4.96 17.21
C LEU A 202 -4.52 3.47 17.03
N TRP A 203 -3.75 2.80 16.18
CA TRP A 203 -3.84 1.35 16.01
C TRP A 203 -3.57 0.62 17.34
N GLN A 204 -2.54 1.01 18.09
CA GLN A 204 -2.20 0.41 19.38
C GLN A 204 -3.30 0.58 20.42
N GLN A 205 -3.90 1.77 20.52
CA GLN A 205 -5.04 2.05 21.40
C GLN A 205 -6.23 1.16 21.06
N ASN A 206 -6.43 0.91 19.77
CA ASN A 206 -7.54 0.09 19.29
C ASN A 206 -7.29 -1.42 19.38
N LYS A 207 -6.04 -1.91 19.56
CA LYS A 207 -5.77 -3.35 19.72
C LYS A 207 -6.54 -4.06 20.84
N GLY A 208 -7.01 -3.32 21.85
CA GLY A 208 -7.68 -3.88 23.02
C GLY A 208 -9.20 -4.09 22.89
N HIS A 209 -9.87 -3.55 21.86
CA HIS A 209 -11.32 -3.66 21.77
C HIS A 209 -11.77 -4.90 20.97
N LYS A 210 -12.69 -5.67 21.55
CA LYS A 210 -13.24 -6.91 20.97
C LYS A 210 -13.98 -6.69 19.63
N GLU A 211 -14.39 -5.44 19.36
CA GLU A 211 -15.02 -5.01 18.09
C GLU A 211 -14.11 -5.22 16.86
N TYR A 212 -12.80 -5.36 17.06
CA TYR A 212 -11.83 -5.59 15.97
C TYR A 212 -11.56 -7.06 15.65
N ASN A 213 -12.12 -7.97 16.44
CA ASN A 213 -12.12 -9.42 16.23
C ASN A 213 -13.53 -9.89 15.88
N ILE A 214 -13.93 -9.77 14.61
CA ILE A 214 -15.11 -10.48 14.14
C ILE A 214 -14.80 -11.97 14.21
N PRO A 215 -15.64 -12.82 14.83
CA PRO A 215 -15.36 -14.24 14.95
C PRO A 215 -15.23 -14.83 13.55
N LYS A 216 -14.13 -15.57 13.31
CA LYS A 216 -14.08 -16.55 12.21
C LYS A 216 -15.34 -17.39 12.36
N GLN A 217 -16.26 -17.29 11.41
CA GLN A 217 -17.36 -18.26 11.33
C GLN A 217 -16.68 -19.62 11.14
N LEU A 218 -16.65 -20.41 12.21
CA LEU A 218 -16.34 -21.82 12.16
C LEU A 218 -17.47 -22.46 11.36
N ASN A 219 -17.07 -23.17 10.29
CA ASN A 219 -17.93 -24.00 9.44
C ASN A 219 -18.98 -24.79 10.22
#